data_AF-A0A975TA44-F1
#
_entry.id   AF-A0A975TA44-F1
#
_cell.length_a   1.000
_cell.length_b   1.000
_cell.length_c   1.000
_cell.angle_alpha   90.00
_cell.angle_beta   90.00
_cell.angle_gamma   90.00
#
_symmetry.space_group_name_H-M   'P 1'
#
loop_
_entity.id
_entity.type
_entity.pdbx_description
1 polymer ?
#
loop_
_entity_poly.entity_id
_entity_poly.type
_entity_poly.pdbx_seq_one_letter_code
_entity_poly.pdbx_strand_id
1 'polypeptide(L)'
;MILLWCAGGREDVYWSSQTFIGSILVGAGLFNVLEGLIDHQLLGIHHVKPGQDQWLWDWGFLALGALLALVGWIMIQRSILVLNTTKKN
;
A
#
# COMPACT_ATOMS: atom_id res chain seq x y z
N MET A 1 -12.35 1.34 -7.33
CA MET A 1 -12.50 2.81 -7.37
C MET A 1 -13.89 3.28 -6.95
N ILE A 2 -14.99 2.77 -7.53
CA ILE A 2 -16.36 3.16 -7.12
C ILE A 2 -16.68 2.79 -5.65
N LEU A 3 -16.26 1.62 -5.17
CA LEU A 3 -16.49 1.20 -3.79
C LEU A 3 -15.70 2.02 -2.74
N LEU A 4 -14.51 2.51 -3.11
CA LEU A 4 -13.71 3.41 -2.26
C LEU A 4 -14.35 4.82 -2.21
N TRP A 5 -14.92 5.27 -3.32
CA TRP A 5 -15.67 6.53 -3.39
C TRP A 5 -16.96 6.49 -2.55
N CYS A 6 -17.71 5.37 -2.61
CA CYS A 6 -18.91 5.19 -1.79
C CYS A 6 -18.60 5.05 -0.29
N ALA A 7 -17.46 4.47 0.08
CA ALA A 7 -17.04 4.36 1.49
C ALA A 7 -16.68 5.72 2.11
N GLY A 8 -16.22 6.69 1.31
CA GLY A 8 -15.88 8.04 1.78
C GLY A 8 -17.09 8.95 2.04
N GLY A 9 -18.29 8.56 1.60
CA GLY A 9 -19.53 9.31 1.82
C GLY A 9 -20.29 8.92 3.09
N ARG A 10 -19.73 8.05 3.93
CA ARG A 10 -20.41 7.61 5.15
C ARG A 10 -20.08 8.55 6.31
N GLU A 11 -21.12 9.08 6.95
CA GLU A 11 -21.04 10.02 8.08
C GLU A 11 -20.46 9.38 9.36
N ASP A 12 -20.26 8.06 9.38
CA ASP A 12 -19.67 7.29 10.49
C ASP A 12 -18.13 7.20 10.43
N VAL A 13 -17.49 7.80 9.42
CA VAL A 13 -16.04 7.74 9.23
C VAL A 13 -15.36 8.98 9.80
N TYR A 14 -14.64 8.80 10.91
CA TYR A 14 -13.73 9.83 11.41
C TYR A 14 -12.59 10.04 10.43
N TRP A 15 -12.45 11.28 9.91
CA TRP A 15 -11.37 11.68 9.02
C TRP A 15 -10.04 11.67 9.77
N SER A 16 -9.35 10.53 9.72
CA SER A 16 -7.95 10.44 10.13
C SER A 16 -7.06 10.58 8.90
N SER A 17 -6.25 11.64 8.87
CA SER A 17 -5.20 11.80 7.87
C SER A 17 -4.24 10.60 7.84
N GLN A 18 -4.04 9.93 8.98
CA GLN A 18 -3.22 8.72 9.06
C GLN A 18 -3.87 7.52 8.37
N THR A 19 -5.19 7.32 8.54
CA THR A 19 -5.91 6.26 7.84
C THR A 19 -5.93 6.53 6.33
N PHE A 20 -6.14 7.78 5.93
CA PHE A 20 -6.14 8.16 4.51
C PHE A 20 -4.78 7.92 3.85
N ILE A 21 -3.69 8.48 4.41
CA ILE A 21 -2.34 8.29 3.89
C ILE A 21 -1.94 6.81 3.95
N GLY A 22 -2.25 6.13 5.06
CA GLY A 22 -2.00 4.70 5.21
C GLY A 22 -2.68 3.87 4.12
N SER A 23 -3.93 4.20 3.76
CA SER A 23 -4.67 3.50 2.71
C SER A 23 -4.07 3.72 1.32
N ILE A 24 -3.58 4.93 1.04
CA ILE A 24 -2.83 5.23 -0.19
C ILE A 24 -1.55 4.39 -0.25
N LEU A 25 -0.78 4.33 0.85
CA LEU A 25 0.45 3.56 0.94
C LEU A 25 0.21 2.05 0.77
N VAL A 26 -0.85 1.51 1.38
CA VAL A 26 -1.26 0.11 1.17
C VAL A 26 -1.60 -0.15 -0.29
N GLY A 27 -2.41 0.72 -0.90
CA GLY A 27 -2.80 0.58 -2.30
C GLY A 27 -1.60 0.64 -3.26
N ALA A 28 -0.73 1.63 -3.08
CA ALA A 28 0.47 1.81 -3.89
C ALA A 28 1.46 0.65 -3.71
N GLY A 29 1.70 0.22 -2.47
CA GLY A 29 2.58 -0.90 -2.18
C GLY A 29 2.08 -2.22 -2.76
N LEU A 30 0.79 -2.51 -2.62
CA LEU A 30 0.17 -3.71 -3.19
C LEU A 30 0.20 -3.68 -4.72
N PHE A 31 -0.05 -2.52 -5.34
CA PHE A 31 0.07 -2.36 -6.79
C PHE A 31 1.49 -2.69 -7.27
N ASN A 32 2.52 -2.13 -6.63
CA ASN A 32 3.92 -2.40 -7.00
C ASN A 32 4.29 -3.88 -6.82
N VAL A 33 3.80 -4.55 -5.77
CA VAL A 33 4.05 -5.99 -5.58
C VAL A 33 3.39 -6.81 -6.69
N LEU A 34 2.14 -6.50 -7.03
CA LEU A 34 1.41 -7.25 -8.06
C LEU A 34 2.00 -7.02 -9.45
N GLU A 35 2.32 -5.78 -9.80
CA GLU A 35 2.96 -5.42 -11.06
C GLU A 35 4.34 -6.07 -11.15
N GLY A 36 5.21 -5.92 -10.14
CA GLY A 36 6.54 -6.54 -10.16
C GLY A 36 6.49 -8.07 -10.16
N LEU A 37 5.52 -8.71 -9.49
CA LEU A 37 5.37 -10.16 -9.54
C LEU A 37 4.91 -10.63 -10.92
N ILE A 38 3.93 -9.96 -11.52
CA ILE A 38 3.38 -10.38 -12.81
C ILE A 38 4.36 -10.04 -13.94
N ASP A 39 4.79 -8.79 -14.05
CA ASP A 39 5.50 -8.29 -15.22
C ASP A 39 7.00 -8.61 -15.17
N HIS A 40 7.62 -8.62 -14.00
CA HIS A 40 9.07 -8.88 -13.87
C HIS A 40 9.39 -10.37 -13.61
N GLN A 41 8.60 -11.04 -12.75
CA GLN A 41 8.90 -12.42 -12.35
C GLN A 41 8.14 -13.48 -13.18
N LEU A 42 6.84 -13.27 -13.42
CA LEU A 42 6.01 -14.27 -14.10
C LEU A 42 6.15 -14.17 -15.62
N LEU A 43 6.02 -12.97 -16.16
CA LEU A 43 6.05 -12.70 -17.60
C LEU A 43 7.45 -12.33 -18.08
N GLY A 44 8.27 -11.70 -17.22
CA GLY A 44 9.62 -11.25 -17.58
C GLY A 44 9.63 -10.27 -18.77
N ILE A 45 8.54 -9.53 -18.96
CA ILE A 45 8.35 -8.62 -20.10
C ILE A 45 8.85 -7.21 -19.80
N HIS A 46 9.01 -6.89 -18.51
CA HIS A 46 9.50 -5.62 -18.03
C HIS A 46 10.58 -5.89 -16.97
N HIS A 47 11.68 -5.15 -17.01
CA HIS A 47 12.69 -5.17 -15.96
C HIS A 47 12.90 -3.74 -15.50
N VAL A 48 13.01 -3.53 -14.19
CA VAL A 48 13.20 -2.19 -13.61
C VAL A 48 14.45 -1.53 -14.18
N LYS A 49 15.52 -2.31 -14.31
CA LYS A 49 16.77 -1.91 -14.97
C LYS A 49 17.28 -3.06 -15.84
N PRO A 50 17.16 -2.95 -17.18
CA PRO A 50 17.73 -3.94 -18.08
C PRO A 50 19.26 -3.99 -17.97
N GLY A 51 19.83 -5.21 -18.02
CA GLY A 51 21.27 -5.43 -18.05
C GLY A 51 21.80 -6.25 -16.89
N GLN A 52 23.07 -6.05 -16.53
CA GLN A 52 23.71 -6.79 -15.45
C GLN A 52 22.97 -6.53 -14.12
N ASP A 53 22.73 -7.61 -13.37
CA ASP A 53 22.02 -7.61 -12.09
C ASP A 53 20.54 -7.18 -12.14
N GLN A 54 19.87 -7.34 -13.29
CA GLN A 54 18.44 -7.02 -13.46
C GLN A 54 17.55 -7.66 -12.38
N TRP A 55 17.86 -8.90 -11.99
CA TRP A 55 17.13 -9.63 -10.95
C TRP A 55 17.19 -8.92 -9.59
N LEU A 56 18.31 -8.30 -9.21
CA LEU A 56 18.43 -7.55 -7.95
C LEU A 56 17.51 -6.33 -7.94
N TRP A 57 17.36 -5.66 -9.08
CA TRP A 57 16.47 -4.50 -9.21
C TRP A 57 14.99 -4.92 -9.14
N ASP A 58 14.63 -6.03 -9.77
CA ASP A 58 13.26 -6.54 -9.73
C ASP A 58 12.86 -6.99 -8.31
N TRP A 59 13.79 -7.65 -7.58
CA TRP A 59 13.59 -8.01 -6.18
C TRP A 59 13.56 -6.79 -5.25
N GLY A 60 14.40 -5.80 -5.49
CA GLY A 60 14.40 -4.54 -4.75
C GLY A 60 13.08 -3.78 -4.91
N PHE A 61 12.51 -3.80 -6.11
CA PHE A 61 11.21 -3.19 -6.40
C PHE A 61 10.07 -3.89 -5.65
N LEU A 62 10.04 -5.22 -5.68
CA LEU A 62 9.10 -6.03 -4.89
C LEU A 62 9.21 -5.75 -3.38
N ALA A 63 10.44 -5.69 -2.86
CA ALA A 63 10.68 -5.38 -1.45
C ALA A 63 10.20 -3.97 -1.07
N LEU A 64 10.41 -2.98 -1.93
CA LEU A 64 9.92 -1.62 -1.71
C LEU A 64 8.39 -1.57 -1.71
N GLY A 65 7.73 -2.28 -2.63
CA GLY A 65 6.27 -2.40 -2.65
C GLY A 65 5.72 -3.01 -1.36
N ALA A 66 6.32 -4.11 -0.89
CA ALA A 66 5.95 -4.75 0.36
C ALA A 66 6.16 -3.83 1.58
N LEU A 67 7.27 -3.06 1.59
CA LEU A 67 7.56 -2.09 2.64
C LEU A 67 6.51 -0.98 2.69
N LEU A 68 6.14 -0.41 1.54
CA LEU A 68 5.09 0.62 1.46
C LEU A 68 3.76 0.09 1.99
N ALA A 69 3.39 -1.14 1.62
CA ALA A 69 2.17 -1.77 2.10
C ALA A 69 2.20 -1.99 3.62
N LEU A 70 3.33 -2.46 4.16
CA LEU A 70 3.49 -2.68 5.60
C LEU A 70 3.42 -1.36 6.39
N VAL A 71 4.10 -0.31 5.93
CA VAL A 71 4.07 1.02 6.58
C VAL A 71 2.65 1.57 6.56
N GLY A 72 1.97 1.51 5.42
CA GLY A 72 0.58 1.95 5.30
C GLY A 72 -0.36 1.20 6.26
N TRP A 73 -0.19 -0.12 6.38
CA TRP A 73 -0.95 -0.95 7.30
C TRP A 73 -0.73 -0.53 8.75
N ILE A 74 0.52 -0.32 9.18
CA ILE A 74 0.86 0.10 10.54
C ILE A 74 0.23 1.48 10.86
N MET A 75 0.23 2.41 9.90
CA MET A 75 -0.40 3.73 10.06
C MET A 75 -1.91 3.61 10.31
N ILE A 76 -2.61 2.77 9.54
CA ILE A 76 -4.04 2.52 9.72
C ILE A 76 -4.31 1.93 11.11
N GLN A 77 -3.54 0.91 11.51
CA GLN A 77 -3.72 0.26 12.82
C GLN A 77 -3.52 1.25 13.98
N ARG A 78 -2.49 2.10 13.90
CA ARG A 78 -2.25 3.16 14.89
C ARG A 78 -3.41 4.14 14.95
N SER A 79 -3.94 4.57 13.81
CA SER A 79 -5.07 5.48 13.79
C SER A 79 -6.33 4.88 14.43
N ILE A 80 -6.61 3.61 14.17
CA ILE A 80 -7.78 2.92 14.74
C ILE A 80 -7.65 2.84 16.26
N LEU A 81 -6.46 2.51 16.76
CA LEU A 81 -6.18 2.47 18.20
C LEU A 81 -6.42 3.84 18.86
N VAL A 82 -5.91 4.93 18.27
CA VAL A 82 -6.10 6.29 18.79
C VAL A 82 -7.57 6.68 18.83
N LEU A 83 -8.32 6.45 17.75
CA LEU A 83 -9.75 6.77 17.70
C LEU A 83 -10.56 5.99 18.75
N ASN A 84 -10.22 4.73 18.98
CA ASN A 84 -10.86 3.90 20.01
C ASN A 84 -10.57 4.41 21.43
N THR A 85 -9.35 4.90 21.69
CA THR A 85 -9.01 5.51 22.99
C THR A 85 -9.80 6.80 23.21
N THR A 86 -9.89 7.68 22.21
CA THR A 86 -10.65 8.94 22.32
C THR A 86 -12.13 8.71 22.55
N LYS A 87 -12.73 7.68 21.93
CA LYS A 87 -14.16 7.35 22.09
C LYS A 87 -14.52 6.82 23.49
N LYS A 88 -13.54 6.27 24.23
CA LYS A 88 -13.77 5.63 25.54
C LYS A 88 -13.70 6.61 26.72
N ASN A 89 -13.13 7.80 26.54
CA ASN A 89 -13.05 8.88 27.52
C ASN A 89 -14.21 9.86 27.36
#